data_AF-A0A354FEM2-F1
#
_entry.id   AF-A0A354FEM2-F1
#
_cell.length_a   1.000
_cell.length_b   1.000
_cell.length_c   1.000
_cell.angle_alpha   90.00
_cell.angle_beta   90.00
_cell.angle_gamma   90.00
#
_symmetry.space_group_name_H-M   'P 1'
#
loop_
_entity.id
_entity.type
_entity.pdbx_description
1 polymer ?
#
loop_
_entity_poly.entity_id
_entity_poly.type
_entity_poly.pdbx_seq_one_letter_code
_entity_poly.pdbx_strand_id
1 'polypeptide(L)'
;IYCPVCGEVIKCNNCSISLIYHKQTRDLRCHYCNVIKRVPASCTSCGSTKKLSFLGVGIQRVEKELIDLLPGGRVARLDFDTTRRKGDFQRILGSFARKEA
;
A
#
# COMPACT_ATOMS: atom_id res chain seq x y z
N ILE A 1 -7.58 2.07 -3.41
CA ILE A 1 -8.37 1.39 -4.47
C ILE A 1 -7.92 1.92 -5.83
N TYR A 2 -7.77 1.09 -6.85
CA TYR A 2 -7.23 1.50 -8.16
C TYR A 2 -7.92 0.78 -9.33
N CYS A 3 -7.77 1.33 -10.54
CA CYS A 3 -8.25 0.72 -11.77
C CYS A 3 -7.22 -0.29 -12.30
N PRO A 4 -7.57 -1.57 -12.48
CA PRO A 4 -6.65 -2.57 -13.04
C PRO A 4 -6.38 -2.38 -14.54
N VAL A 5 -7.08 -1.48 -15.22
CA VAL A 5 -6.92 -1.22 -16.67
C VAL A 5 -5.96 -0.08 -16.94
N CYS A 6 -6.13 1.07 -16.28
CA CYS A 6 -5.29 2.25 -16.51
C CYS A 6 -4.38 2.62 -15.33
N GLY A 7 -4.48 1.92 -14.20
CA GLY A 7 -3.67 2.20 -13.00
C GLY A 7 -4.17 3.35 -12.13
N GLU A 8 -5.19 4.10 -12.56
CA GLU A 8 -5.70 5.26 -11.81
C GLU A 8 -6.10 4.89 -10.37
N VAL A 9 -5.65 5.69 -9.40
CA VAL A 9 -5.91 5.48 -7.97
C VAL A 9 -6.99 6.46 -7.51
N ILE A 10 -8.03 5.98 -6.83
CA ILE A 10 -9.05 6.87 -6.30
C ILE A 10 -8.51 7.63 -5.09
N LYS A 11 -8.43 8.96 -5.23
CA LYS A 11 -7.93 9.89 -4.21
C LYS A 11 -9.06 10.68 -3.54
N CYS A 12 -8.74 11.22 -2.37
CA CYS A 12 -9.52 12.23 -1.67
C CYS A 12 -9.31 13.59 -2.33
N ASN A 13 -10.40 14.28 -2.71
CA ASN A 13 -10.31 15.59 -3.35
C ASN A 13 -9.77 16.68 -2.39
N ASN A 14 -9.93 16.48 -1.08
CA ASN A 14 -9.54 17.46 -0.07
C ASN A 14 -8.09 17.28 0.40
N CYS A 15 -7.54 16.06 0.31
CA CYS A 15 -6.23 15.74 0.88
C CYS A 15 -5.24 15.20 -0.15
N SER A 16 -5.66 14.95 -1.38
CA SER A 16 -4.84 14.39 -2.47
C SER A 16 -4.20 13.02 -2.18
N ILE A 17 -4.65 12.33 -1.11
CA ILE A 17 -4.20 10.99 -0.73
C ILE A 17 -5.18 9.90 -1.21
N SER A 18 -4.71 8.66 -1.27
CA SER A 18 -5.54 7.49 -1.61
C SER A 18 -6.64 7.23 -0.57
N LEU A 19 -7.85 6.94 -1.05
CA LEU A 19 -8.93 6.48 -0.18
C LEU A 19 -8.77 5.00 0.17
N ILE A 20 -9.08 4.66 1.42
CA ILE A 20 -9.05 3.29 1.94
C ILE A 20 -10.43 2.66 1.80
N TYR A 21 -10.49 1.44 1.29
CA TYR A 21 -11.73 0.68 1.19
C TYR A 21 -12.00 -0.09 2.48
N HIS A 22 -13.18 0.14 3.06
CA HIS A 22 -13.64 -0.57 4.24
C HIS A 22 -14.61 -1.67 3.81
N LYS A 23 -14.19 -2.94 3.93
CA LYS A 23 -14.94 -4.10 3.44
C LYS A 23 -16.29 -4.29 4.14
N GLN A 24 -16.37 -3.94 5.42
CA GLN A 24 -17.56 -4.09 6.26
C GLN A 24 -18.68 -3.14 5.82
N THR A 25 -18.33 -1.87 5.59
CA THR A 25 -19.26 -0.79 5.20
C THR A 25 -19.39 -0.63 3.69
N ARG A 26 -18.50 -1.26 2.91
CA ARG A 26 -18.41 -1.19 1.45
C ARG A 26 -18.24 0.26 0.94
N ASP A 27 -17.52 1.08 1.70
CA ASP A 27 -17.26 2.48 1.38
C ASP A 27 -15.76 2.81 1.31
N LEU A 28 -15.47 3.96 0.72
CA LEU A 28 -14.13 4.54 0.61
C LEU A 28 -14.01 5.67 1.63
N ARG A 29 -12.97 5.65 2.46
CA ARG A 29 -12.77 6.64 3.51
C ARG A 29 -11.41 7.32 3.41
N CYS A 30 -11.42 8.62 3.66
CA CYS A 30 -10.20 9.35 3.99
C CYS A 30 -10.06 9.38 5.51
N HIS A 31 -8.96 8.85 6.05
CA HIS A 31 -8.72 8.85 7.49
C HIS A 31 -8.20 10.19 8.03
N TYR A 32 -7.92 11.15 7.15
CA TYR A 32 -7.44 12.48 7.54
C TYR A 32 -8.57 13.49 7.65
N CYS A 33 -9.49 13.53 6.68
CA CYS A 33 -10.62 14.47 6.67
C CYS A 33 -11.99 13.81 6.87
N ASN A 34 -12.04 12.49 7.07
CA ASN A 34 -13.26 11.70 7.29
C ASN A 34 -14.30 11.73 6.15
N VAL A 35 -13.95 12.19 4.95
CA VAL A 35 -14.86 12.08 3.79
C VAL A 35 -15.12 10.60 3.47
N ILE A 36 -16.39 10.29 3.23
CA ILE A 36 -16.87 8.96 2.84
C ILE A 36 -17.39 9.05 1.40
N LYS A 37 -16.97 8.11 0.55
CA LYS A 37 -17.45 7.98 -0.83
C LYS A 37 -17.89 6.54 -1.12
N ARG A 38 -18.85 6.35 -2.02
CA ARG A 38 -19.16 5.02 -2.56
C ARG A 38 -18.08 4.58 -3.55
N VAL A 39 -17.89 3.27 -3.69
CA VAL A 39 -17.05 2.73 -4.76
C VAL A 39 -17.74 2.99 -6.10
N PRO A 40 -17.12 3.69 -7.06
CA PRO A 40 -17.73 3.96 -8.35
C PRO A 40 -17.85 2.67 -9.18
N ALA A 41 -18.89 2.58 -9.98
CA ALA A 41 -19.16 1.41 -10.84
C ALA A 41 -18.20 1.32 -12.04
N SER A 42 -17.61 2.45 -12.45
CA SER A 42 -16.64 2.55 -13.53
C SER A 42 -15.47 3.45 -13.14
N CYS A 43 -14.33 3.26 -13.81
CA CYS A 43 -13.19 4.14 -13.66
C CYS A 43 -13.49 5.51 -14.28
N THR A 44 -13.28 6.59 -13.51
CA THR A 44 -13.48 7.97 -13.99
C THR A 44 -12.41 8.45 -14.96
N SER A 45 -11.28 7.74 -15.07
CA SER A 45 -10.18 8.10 -15.96
C SER A 45 -10.29 7.41 -17.33
N CYS A 46 -10.56 6.10 -17.37
CA CYS A 46 -10.60 5.34 -18.63
C CYS A 46 -11.99 4.80 -19.00
N GLY A 47 -13.02 5.03 -18.18
CA GLY A 47 -14.38 4.55 -18.42
C GLY A 47 -14.60 3.04 -18.22
N SER A 48 -13.55 2.27 -17.92
CA SER A 48 -13.68 0.81 -17.75
C SER A 48 -14.68 0.44 -16.65
N THR A 49 -15.55 -0.52 -16.95
CA THR A 49 -16.51 -1.13 -16.01
C THR A 49 -15.92 -2.33 -15.26
N LYS A 50 -14.64 -2.67 -15.51
CA LYS A 50 -13.96 -3.71 -14.72
C LYS A 50 -13.94 -3.30 -13.25
N LYS A 51 -14.18 -4.28 -12.36
CA LYS A 51 -14.15 -4.07 -10.92
C LYS A 51 -12.83 -3.43 -10.51
N LEU A 52 -12.93 -2.35 -9.76
CA LEU A 52 -11.78 -1.69 -9.17
C LEU A 52 -11.11 -2.62 -8.15
N SER A 53 -9.79 -2.62 -8.16
CA SER A 53 -8.99 -3.48 -7.32
C SER A 53 -8.61 -2.77 -6.02
N PHE A 54 -8.59 -3.53 -4.94
CA PHE A 54 -8.14 -3.04 -3.64
C PHE A 54 -6.64 -3.28 -3.54
N LEU A 55 -5.85 -2.21 -3.54
CA LEU A 55 -4.44 -2.32 -3.19
C LEU A 55 -4.38 -2.48 -1.67
N GLY A 56 -4.09 -3.69 -1.23
CA GLY A 56 -3.92 -4.07 0.17
C GLY A 56 -2.79 -5.09 0.29
N VAL A 57 -1.74 -4.94 -0.52
CA VAL A 57 -0.53 -5.75 -0.40
C VAL A 57 0.18 -5.18 0.83
N GLY A 58 -0.02 -5.82 1.99
CA GLY A 58 0.75 -5.46 3.18
C GLY A 58 2.23 -5.53 2.87
N ILE A 59 3.03 -4.63 3.44
CA ILE A 59 4.50 -4.62 3.23
C ILE A 59 5.10 -6.00 3.55
N GLN A 60 4.50 -6.74 4.50
CA GLN A 60 4.85 -8.13 4.81
C GLN A 60 4.65 -9.11 3.64
N ARG A 61 3.59 -8.94 2.84
CA ARG A 61 3.36 -9.78 1.66
C ARG A 61 4.37 -9.44 0.56
N VAL A 62 4.70 -8.16 0.39
CA VAL A 62 5.75 -7.72 -0.54
C VAL A 62 7.11 -8.30 -0.13
N GLU A 63 7.44 -8.22 1.16
CA GLU A 63 8.65 -8.84 1.73
C GLU A 63 8.72 -10.34 1.42
N LYS A 64 7.63 -11.08 1.64
CA LYS A 64 7.55 -12.51 1.32
C LYS A 64 7.76 -12.78 -0.18
N GLU A 65 7.03 -12.08 -1.04
CA GLU A 65 7.15 -12.27 -2.50
C GLU A 65 8.56 -11.92 -3.00
N LEU A 66 9.23 -10.92 -2.41
CA LEU A 66 10.62 -10.57 -2.74
C LEU A 66 11.62 -11.67 -2.32
N ILE A 67 11.42 -12.28 -1.15
CA ILE A 67 12.26 -13.41 -0.69
C ILE A 67 12.14 -14.59 -1.66
N ASP A 68 10.91 -14.88 -2.13
CA ASP A 68 10.65 -15.98 -3.07
C ASP A 68 11.23 -15.69 -4.47
N LEU A 69 11.17 -14.43 -4.93
CA LEU A 69 11.62 -14.02 -6.27
C LEU A 69 13.14 -13.79 -6.38
N LEU A 70 13.83 -13.58 -5.25
CA LEU A 70 15.27 -13.30 -5.21
C LEU A 70 16.01 -14.40 -4.44
N PRO A 71 16.16 -15.62 -4.99
CA PRO A 71 16.95 -16.67 -4.35
C PRO A 71 18.42 -16.23 -4.25
N GLY A 72 18.84 -15.88 -3.02
CA GLY A 72 20.16 -15.33 -2.70
C GLY A 72 20.20 -13.81 -2.48
N GLY A 73 19.11 -13.11 -2.76
CA GLY A 73 18.91 -11.72 -2.35
C GLY A 73 18.67 -11.63 -0.85
N ARG A 74 19.16 -10.56 -0.23
CA ARG A 74 18.80 -10.21 1.15
C ARG A 74 17.73 -9.12 1.09
N VAL A 75 16.75 -9.25 1.98
CA VAL A 75 15.58 -8.38 2.06
C VAL A 75 15.40 -8.01 3.52
N ALA A 76 15.28 -6.72 3.80
CA ALA A 76 14.89 -6.20 5.12
C ALA A 76 13.67 -5.30 5.01
N ARG A 77 12.74 -5.43 5.96
CA ARG A 77 11.57 -4.58 6.09
C ARG A 77 11.78 -3.49 7.14
N LEU A 78 11.57 -2.24 6.74
CA LEU A 78 11.65 -1.06 7.60
C LEU A 78 10.27 -0.40 7.70
N ASP A 79 9.55 -0.67 8.78
CA ASP A 79 8.29 -0.01 9.11
C ASP A 79 8.09 0.08 10.64
N PHE A 80 6.95 0.62 11.08
CA PHE A 80 6.64 0.78 12.50
C PHE A 80 6.65 -0.54 13.28
N ASP A 81 6.28 -1.65 12.65
CA ASP A 81 6.27 -2.96 13.31
C ASP A 81 7.68 -3.53 13.47
N THR A 82 8.62 -3.21 12.57
CA THR A 82 10.02 -3.68 12.66
C THR A 82 10.95 -2.73 13.44
N THR A 83 10.46 -1.55 13.83
CA THR A 83 11.27 -0.50 14.50
C THR A 83 10.77 -0.11 15.89
N ARG A 84 10.28 -1.10 16.66
CA ARG A 84 9.67 -0.86 17.98
C ARG A 84 10.69 -0.52 19.07
N ARG A 85 11.95 -0.98 18.99
CA ARG A 85 12.97 -0.73 20.01
C ARG A 85 13.89 0.40 19.58
N LYS A 86 14.40 1.14 20.57
CA LYS A 86 15.44 2.15 20.35
C LYS A 86 16.65 1.50 19.67
N GLY A 87 17.04 2.02 18.52
CA GLY A 87 18.17 1.49 17.74
C GLY A 87 17.80 0.57 16.58
N ASP A 88 16.56 0.08 16.48
CA ASP A 88 16.16 -0.82 15.39
C ASP A 88 16.28 -0.15 14.01
N PHE A 89 15.91 1.12 13.93
CA PHE A 89 16.02 1.91 12.71
C PHE A 89 17.48 1.98 12.22
N GLN A 90 18.41 2.33 13.11
CA GLN A 90 19.84 2.41 12.81
C GLN A 90 20.42 1.05 12.47
N ARG A 91 19.97 -0.03 13.15
CA ARG A 91 20.42 -1.39 12.90
C ARG A 91 20.06 -1.84 11.48
N ILE A 92 18.80 -1.66 11.08
CA ILE A 92 18.30 -2.08 9.76
C ILE A 92 18.98 -1.28 8.64
N LEU A 93 19.05 0.05 8.77
CA LEU A 93 19.77 0.87 7.79
C LEU A 93 21.27 0.57 7.76
N GLY A 94 21.87 0.30 8.92
CA GLY A 94 23.27 -0.08 9.02
C GLY A 94 23.58 -1.39 8.32
N SER A 95 22.74 -2.43 8.49
CA SER A 95 22.91 -3.69 7.77
C SER A 95 22.72 -3.50 6.26
N PHE A 96 21.75 -2.69 5.84
CA PHE A 96 21.57 -2.38 4.42
C PHE A 96 22.80 -1.67 3.83
N ALA A 97 23.31 -0.64 4.52
CA ALA A 97 24.49 0.11 4.08
C ALA A 97 25.76 -0.77 3.98
N ARG A 98 25.92 -1.75 4.89
CA ARG A 98 27.01 -2.74 4.84
C ARG A 98 26.78 -3.86 3.83
N LYS A 99 25.67 -3.86 3.08
CA LYS A 99 25.25 -4.96 2.21
C LYS A 99 25.21 -6.26 3.03
N GLU A 100 24.52 -6.25 4.16
CA GLU A 100 24.22 -7.39 5.02
C GLU A 100 22.71 -7.71 5.04
N ALA A 101 21.91 -6.84 4.41
CA ALA A 101 20.46 -6.91 4.30
C ALA A 101 20.01 -6.39 2.94
#